data_AF-A0AAE1NME2-F1
#
_entry.id   AF-A0AAE1NME2-F1
#
_cell.length_a   1.000
_cell.length_b   1.000
_cell.length_c   1.000
_cell.angle_alpha   90.00
_cell.angle_beta   90.00
_cell.angle_gamma   90.00
#
_symmetry.space_group_name_H-M   'P 1'
#
loop_
_entity.id
_entity.type
_entity.pdbx_description
1 polymer ?
#
loop_
_entity_poly.entity_id
_entity_poly.type
_entity_poly.pdbx_seq_one_letter_code
_entity_poly.pdbx_strand_id
1 'polypeptide(L)'
;MCRARARKTCQSCKCTRELHDVYHEDWVNVRERLGLGDSLGRSSREVCLQEGYTWVPPGITSEQIYDYMSCLPGHKVPRLGTPGEKARERQLMLQLPKQDLALGFTRHVESQYHTSYRDFITARNDIALDIGVIQPAVQRSVDCGGCGGRIREGSVGVVAPRLGGGNATWHPGCFTCQSCCELLVDLVYCVWEDSVLCPRHYAEKLKPRCSACDECSACDDVS
;
A
#
# COMPACT_ATOMS: atom_id res chain seq x y z
N MET A 1 -3.15 -29.53 11.50
CA MET A 1 -3.29 -29.46 10.02
C MET A 1 -4.66 -28.90 9.66
N CYS A 2 -4.83 -27.58 9.59
CA CYS A 2 -6.09 -26.97 9.14
C CYS A 2 -6.09 -26.81 7.61
N ARG A 3 -6.85 -27.65 6.92
CA ARG A 3 -7.15 -27.48 5.49
C ARG A 3 -8.41 -26.63 5.35
N ALA A 4 -8.25 -25.32 5.19
CA ALA A 4 -9.31 -24.47 4.63
C ALA A 4 -9.14 -24.42 3.10
N ARG A 5 -10.05 -25.09 2.37
CA ARG A 5 -10.06 -25.12 0.90
C ARG A 5 -10.75 -23.85 0.39
N ALA A 6 -10.04 -22.73 0.35
CA ALA A 6 -10.52 -21.49 -0.27
C ALA A 6 -10.64 -21.65 -1.79
N ARG A 7 -11.80 -21.35 -2.39
CA ARG A 7 -11.97 -21.36 -3.86
C ARG A 7 -11.24 -20.15 -4.45
N LYS A 8 -10.07 -20.40 -5.04
CA LYS A 8 -9.18 -19.40 -5.69
C LYS A 8 -9.65 -18.92 -7.08
N THR A 9 -10.80 -19.40 -7.54
CA THR A 9 -11.27 -19.22 -8.92
C THR A 9 -12.78 -19.00 -8.94
N CYS A 10 -13.23 -18.02 -9.72
CA CYS A 10 -14.65 -17.75 -9.92
C CYS A 10 -15.34 -18.95 -10.57
N GLN A 11 -16.55 -19.26 -10.12
CA GLN A 11 -17.27 -20.46 -10.56
C GLN A 11 -17.83 -20.35 -11.98
N SER A 12 -18.02 -19.11 -12.48
CA SER A 12 -18.57 -18.79 -13.81
C SER A 12 -17.49 -18.78 -14.91
N CYS A 13 -16.43 -17.97 -14.76
CA CYS A 13 -15.35 -17.83 -15.76
C CYS A 13 -14.14 -18.76 -15.55
N LYS A 14 -14.03 -19.44 -14.40
CA LYS A 14 -12.82 -20.16 -13.92
C LYS A 14 -11.55 -19.30 -13.73
N CYS A 15 -11.64 -18.00 -13.94
CA CYS A 15 -10.56 -17.04 -13.75
C CYS A 15 -10.32 -16.73 -12.25
N THR A 16 -9.09 -16.34 -11.89
CA THR A 16 -8.74 -15.96 -10.52
C THR A 16 -9.46 -14.67 -10.13
N ARG A 17 -9.66 -14.45 -8.81
CA ARG A 17 -10.30 -13.22 -8.31
C ARG A 17 -9.63 -11.94 -8.83
N GLU A 18 -8.32 -12.03 -9.03
CA GLU A 18 -7.43 -10.99 -9.59
C GLU A 18 -7.83 -10.54 -11.00
N LEU A 19 -8.56 -11.37 -11.78
CA LEU A 19 -8.99 -11.07 -13.15
C LEU A 19 -10.38 -10.43 -13.23
N HIS A 20 -11.07 -10.25 -12.09
CA HIS A 20 -12.45 -9.75 -12.03
C HIS A 20 -12.59 -8.34 -11.45
N ASP A 21 -11.56 -7.83 -10.77
CA ASP A 21 -11.57 -6.45 -10.32
C ASP A 21 -11.10 -5.55 -11.48
N VAL A 22 -12.08 -5.04 -12.24
CA VAL A 22 -11.85 -4.04 -13.29
C VAL A 22 -11.28 -2.78 -12.63
N TYR A 23 -10.02 -2.50 -12.92
CA TYR A 23 -9.35 -1.27 -12.52
C TYR A 23 -9.86 -0.11 -13.35
N HIS A 24 -10.02 1.06 -12.72
CA HIS A 24 -10.07 2.31 -13.47
C HIS A 24 -8.64 2.57 -13.94
N GLU A 25 -8.39 2.41 -15.24
CA GLU A 25 -7.06 2.63 -15.83
C GLU A 25 -6.50 4.02 -15.51
N ASP A 26 -7.35 4.97 -15.13
CA ASP A 26 -6.99 6.36 -14.84
C ASP A 26 -6.29 6.56 -13.49
N TRP A 27 -6.38 5.61 -12.55
CA TRP A 27 -5.91 5.80 -11.17
C TRP A 27 -4.51 5.21 -10.98
N VAL A 28 -3.52 5.94 -11.47
CA VAL A 28 -2.11 5.52 -11.44
C VAL A 28 -1.48 5.80 -10.07
N ASN A 29 -2.01 6.80 -9.33
CA ASN A 29 -1.43 7.28 -8.08
C ASN A 29 -2.25 6.87 -6.85
N VAL A 30 -1.60 6.23 -5.88
CA VAL A 30 -2.21 5.84 -4.62
C VAL A 30 -2.78 7.02 -3.83
N ARG A 31 -2.17 8.19 -3.96
CA ARG A 31 -2.59 9.43 -3.29
C ARG A 31 -3.94 9.90 -3.81
N GLU A 32 -4.18 9.78 -5.11
CA GLU A 32 -5.49 10.01 -5.73
C GLU A 32 -6.51 8.96 -5.25
N ARG A 33 -6.09 7.69 -5.20
CA ARG A 33 -6.92 6.57 -4.74
C ARG A 33 -7.36 6.69 -3.27
N LEU A 34 -6.55 7.36 -2.45
CA LEU A 34 -6.80 7.61 -1.04
C LEU A 34 -7.48 8.97 -0.76
N GLY A 35 -7.72 9.79 -1.79
CA GLY A 35 -8.27 11.14 -1.63
C GLY A 35 -7.30 12.13 -0.96
N LEU A 36 -6.00 11.83 -1.00
CA LEU A 36 -4.91 12.64 -0.43
C LEU A 36 -4.23 13.55 -1.48
N GLY A 37 -4.71 13.53 -2.74
CA GLY A 37 -4.11 14.23 -3.87
C GLY A 37 -4.69 15.63 -4.07
N ASP A 38 -3.84 16.57 -4.49
CA ASP A 38 -4.26 17.88 -4.98
C ASP A 38 -4.72 17.78 -6.44
N SER A 39 -5.56 18.70 -6.92
CA SER A 39 -6.37 18.59 -8.15
C SER A 39 -5.60 18.61 -9.50
N LEU A 40 -4.31 18.27 -9.52
CA LEU A 40 -3.39 18.36 -10.67
C LEU A 40 -3.09 17.02 -11.36
N GLY A 41 -3.89 15.97 -11.12
CA GLY A 41 -3.63 14.55 -11.45
C GLY A 41 -3.27 14.16 -12.90
N ARG A 42 -3.31 15.08 -13.88
CA ARG A 42 -2.85 14.78 -15.25
C ARG A 42 -1.34 14.66 -15.38
N SER A 43 -0.56 15.42 -14.61
CA SER A 43 0.92 15.38 -14.73
C SER A 43 1.53 14.09 -14.18
N SER A 44 0.89 13.46 -13.19
CA SER A 44 1.45 12.28 -12.51
C SER A 44 1.56 11.06 -13.43
N ARG A 45 0.56 10.82 -14.29
CA ARG A 45 0.57 9.69 -15.23
C ARG A 45 1.60 9.87 -16.34
N GLU A 46 1.67 11.07 -16.91
CA GLU A 46 2.63 11.40 -17.96
C GLU A 46 4.07 11.22 -17.48
N VAL A 47 4.39 11.70 -16.27
CA VAL A 47 5.70 11.49 -15.64
C VAL A 47 6.02 10.00 -15.47
N CYS A 48 5.08 9.19 -14.99
CA CYS A 48 5.30 7.76 -14.85
C CYS A 48 5.66 7.10 -16.19
N LEU A 49 4.89 7.41 -17.25
CA LEU A 49 5.12 6.87 -18.59
C LEU A 49 6.45 7.33 -19.18
N GLN A 50 6.82 8.60 -18.99
CA GLN A 50 8.08 9.16 -19.44
C GLN A 50 9.29 8.48 -18.79
N GLU A 51 9.19 8.17 -17.50
CA GLU A 51 10.23 7.45 -16.75
C GLU A 51 10.22 5.93 -17.00
N GLY A 52 9.20 5.41 -17.71
CA GLY A 52 9.09 3.99 -18.07
C GLY A 52 8.55 3.09 -16.94
N TYR A 53 7.80 3.64 -15.98
CA TYR A 53 7.21 2.91 -14.87
C TYR A 53 5.69 3.11 -14.80
N THR A 54 4.98 2.17 -14.16
CA THR A 54 3.55 2.34 -13.81
C THR A 54 3.35 3.16 -12.55
N TRP A 55 4.43 3.49 -11.82
CA TRP A 55 4.43 4.43 -10.72
C TRP A 55 5.86 4.91 -10.46
N VAL A 56 5.99 6.19 -10.15
CA VAL A 56 7.20 6.76 -9.62
C VAL A 56 6.91 7.52 -8.32
N PRO A 57 7.86 7.54 -7.38
CA PRO A 57 7.75 8.36 -6.19
C PRO A 57 7.62 9.85 -6.54
N PRO A 58 6.72 10.60 -5.90
CA PRO A 58 6.55 12.02 -6.20
C PRO A 58 7.68 12.88 -5.61
N GLY A 59 7.96 14.02 -6.24
CA GLY A 59 8.84 15.06 -5.68
C GLY A 59 10.35 14.80 -5.79
N ILE A 60 10.76 13.83 -6.60
CA ILE A 60 12.18 13.50 -6.84
C ILE A 60 12.52 13.52 -8.34
N THR A 61 13.80 13.69 -8.69
CA THR A 61 14.28 13.77 -10.08
C THR A 61 14.38 12.40 -10.74
N SER A 62 14.51 12.34 -12.08
CA SER A 62 14.68 11.08 -12.83
C SER A 62 15.87 10.25 -12.35
N GLU A 63 16.99 10.89 -12.00
CA GLU A 63 18.16 10.22 -11.43
C GLU A 63 17.84 9.58 -10.08
N GLN A 64 17.17 10.33 -9.20
CA GLN A 64 16.76 9.83 -7.89
C GLN A 64 15.71 8.70 -7.99
N ILE A 65 14.83 8.76 -8.99
CA ILE A 65 13.89 7.67 -9.31
C ILE A 65 14.68 6.41 -9.67
N TYR A 66 15.66 6.53 -10.57
CA TYR A 66 16.52 5.41 -10.96
C TYR A 66 17.24 4.81 -9.74
N ASP A 67 17.87 5.65 -8.91
CA ASP A 67 18.59 5.21 -7.72
C ASP A 67 17.68 4.45 -6.75
N TYR A 68 16.49 4.98 -6.48
CA TYR A 68 15.51 4.30 -5.64
C TYR A 68 15.08 2.95 -6.24
N MET A 69 14.70 2.93 -7.52
CA MET A 69 14.24 1.71 -8.18
C MET A 69 15.33 0.63 -8.24
N SER A 70 16.60 1.04 -8.34
CA SER A 70 17.76 0.13 -8.32
C SER A 70 17.96 -0.59 -6.98
N CYS A 71 17.45 -0.01 -5.89
CA CYS A 71 17.51 -0.58 -4.55
C CYS A 71 16.42 -1.64 -4.28
N LEU A 72 15.47 -1.82 -5.21
CA LEU A 72 14.38 -2.78 -5.08
C LEU A 72 14.72 -4.12 -5.76
N PRO A 73 14.12 -5.24 -5.30
CA PRO A 73 14.21 -6.50 -6.04
C PRO A 73 13.66 -6.32 -7.46
N GLY A 74 14.41 -6.71 -8.50
CA GLY A 74 14.05 -6.43 -9.90
C GLY A 74 12.64 -6.88 -10.31
N HIS A 75 12.15 -8.01 -9.77
CA HIS A 75 10.79 -8.51 -10.03
C HIS A 75 9.67 -7.74 -9.31
N LYS A 76 10.02 -6.77 -8.47
CA LYS A 76 9.11 -5.84 -7.78
C LYS A 76 9.18 -4.41 -8.33
N VAL A 77 10.12 -4.12 -9.23
CA VAL A 77 10.24 -2.79 -9.86
C VAL A 77 9.08 -2.61 -10.85
N PRO A 78 8.24 -1.57 -10.74
CA PRO A 78 7.01 -1.41 -11.51
C PRO A 78 7.24 -0.93 -12.95
N ARG A 79 8.25 -1.48 -13.65
CA ARG A 79 8.63 -1.11 -15.02
C ARG A 79 7.58 -1.58 -16.03
N LEU A 80 7.23 -0.73 -16.99
CA LEU A 80 6.26 -1.04 -18.05
C LEU A 80 6.65 -2.30 -18.83
N GLY A 81 5.67 -3.18 -19.08
CA GLY A 81 5.82 -4.43 -19.81
C GLY A 81 6.54 -5.54 -19.03
N THR A 82 6.89 -5.34 -17.76
CA THR A 82 7.67 -6.31 -16.97
C THR A 82 6.83 -7.07 -15.94
N PRO A 83 7.32 -8.18 -15.37
CA PRO A 83 6.64 -8.85 -14.25
C PRO A 83 6.39 -7.95 -13.04
N GLY A 84 7.22 -6.94 -12.83
CA GLY A 84 7.08 -6.03 -11.69
C GLY A 84 5.90 -5.06 -11.83
N GLU A 85 5.46 -4.73 -13.05
CA GLU A 85 4.20 -4.00 -13.27
C GLU A 85 3.00 -4.82 -12.73
N LYS A 86 2.90 -6.09 -13.12
CA LYS A 86 1.86 -7.00 -12.63
C LYS A 86 1.98 -7.23 -11.12
N ALA A 87 3.21 -7.25 -10.59
CA ALA A 87 3.44 -7.38 -9.16
C ALA A 87 2.89 -6.17 -8.39
N ARG A 88 3.11 -4.95 -8.89
CA ARG A 88 2.55 -3.73 -8.31
C ARG A 88 1.03 -3.74 -8.36
N GLU A 89 0.43 -4.05 -9.51
CA GLU A 89 -1.02 -4.16 -9.67
C GLU A 89 -1.61 -5.13 -8.63
N ARG A 90 -1.02 -6.32 -8.50
CA ARG A 90 -1.42 -7.29 -7.49
C ARG A 90 -1.30 -6.74 -6.07
N GLN A 91 -0.20 -6.05 -5.74
CA GLN A 91 -0.01 -5.47 -4.42
C GLN A 91 -1.01 -4.35 -4.13
N LEU A 92 -1.36 -3.49 -5.09
CA LEU A 92 -2.42 -2.49 -4.94
C LEU A 92 -3.77 -3.14 -4.61
N MET A 93 -4.08 -4.28 -5.23
CA MET A 93 -5.28 -5.06 -4.95
C MET A 93 -5.29 -5.64 -3.54
N LEU A 94 -4.15 -6.19 -3.12
CA LEU A 94 -4.04 -6.90 -1.85
C LEU A 94 -3.89 -5.94 -0.67
N GLN A 95 -3.13 -4.86 -0.81
CA GLN A 95 -2.80 -3.95 0.29
C GLN A 95 -3.81 -2.82 0.45
N LEU A 96 -4.54 -2.46 -0.63
CA LEU A 96 -5.55 -1.41 -0.64
C LEU A 96 -6.89 -1.92 -1.20
N PRO A 97 -7.61 -2.78 -0.47
CA PRO A 97 -8.92 -3.25 -0.87
C PRO A 97 -9.88 -2.07 -1.05
N LYS A 98 -10.57 -2.00 -2.20
CA LYS A 98 -11.54 -0.93 -2.50
C LYS A 98 -12.68 -0.84 -1.48
N GLN A 99 -13.01 -1.97 -0.85
CA GLN A 99 -13.99 -2.13 0.22
C GLN A 99 -13.62 -1.34 1.46
N ASP A 100 -12.34 -0.97 1.63
CA ASP A 100 -11.88 -0.15 2.74
C ASP A 100 -11.78 1.33 2.32
N LEU A 101 -11.97 1.66 1.03
CA LEU A 101 -11.81 3.03 0.50
C LEU A 101 -13.14 3.78 0.45
N ALA A 102 -14.25 3.11 0.14
CA ALA A 102 -15.56 3.74 0.09
C ALA A 102 -16.70 2.73 0.28
N LEU A 103 -17.75 3.15 0.99
CA LEU A 103 -18.96 2.34 1.23
C LEU A 103 -19.56 1.79 -0.08
N GLY A 104 -19.50 2.55 -1.17
CA GLY A 104 -20.04 2.13 -2.47
C GLY A 104 -19.38 0.89 -3.07
N PHE A 105 -18.21 0.48 -2.57
CA PHE A 105 -17.54 -0.76 -2.97
C PHE A 105 -17.84 -1.95 -2.06
N THR A 106 -18.56 -1.73 -0.96
CA THR A 106 -19.01 -2.77 -0.04
C THR A 106 -20.38 -3.31 -0.46
N ARG A 107 -20.60 -4.62 -0.35
CA ARG A 107 -21.86 -5.28 -0.69
C ARG A 107 -22.65 -5.72 0.54
N HIS A 108 -21.97 -5.97 1.66
CA HIS A 108 -22.57 -6.58 2.85
C HIS A 108 -22.45 -5.72 4.11
N VAL A 109 -22.07 -4.45 3.99
CA VAL A 109 -22.13 -3.51 5.11
C VAL A 109 -23.55 -2.97 5.20
N GLU A 110 -24.25 -3.33 6.27
CA GLU A 110 -25.61 -2.86 6.50
C GLU A 110 -25.64 -1.38 6.90
N SER A 111 -26.76 -0.71 6.61
CA SER A 111 -26.95 0.72 6.87
C SER A 111 -26.66 1.11 8.32
N GLN A 112 -26.95 0.23 9.29
CA GLN A 112 -26.67 0.47 10.70
C GLN A 112 -25.18 0.62 11.02
N TYR A 113 -24.29 0.04 10.21
CA TYR A 113 -22.84 0.09 10.39
C TYR A 113 -22.17 1.19 9.56
N HIS A 114 -22.92 1.98 8.79
CA HIS A 114 -22.36 3.03 7.93
C HIS A 114 -21.59 4.10 8.72
N THR A 115 -22.05 4.47 9.91
CA THR A 115 -21.33 5.43 10.77
C THR A 115 -19.99 4.85 11.22
N SER A 116 -20.00 3.64 11.79
CA SER A 116 -18.77 2.96 12.22
C SER A 116 -17.77 2.77 11.07
N TYR A 117 -18.26 2.49 9.86
CA TYR A 117 -17.40 2.40 8.67
C TYR A 117 -16.76 3.75 8.32
N ARG A 118 -17.54 4.84 8.35
CA ARG A 118 -17.00 6.19 8.11
C ARG A 118 -15.97 6.57 9.15
N ASP A 119 -16.26 6.31 10.42
CA ASP A 119 -15.32 6.54 11.53
C ASP A 119 -14.03 5.75 11.34
N PHE A 120 -14.12 4.49 10.89
CA PHE A 120 -12.96 3.67 10.52
C PHE A 120 -12.12 4.32 9.40
N ILE A 121 -12.75 4.79 8.31
CA ILE A 121 -12.02 5.46 7.22
C ILE A 121 -11.35 6.73 7.72
N THR A 122 -12.07 7.57 8.45
CA THR A 122 -11.56 8.83 8.99
C THR A 122 -10.39 8.57 9.93
N ALA A 123 -10.53 7.66 10.89
CA ALA A 123 -9.46 7.29 11.80
C ALA A 123 -8.25 6.71 11.04
N ARG A 124 -8.47 5.85 10.05
CA ARG A 124 -7.38 5.34 9.21
C ARG A 124 -6.67 6.48 8.50
N ASN A 125 -7.39 7.31 7.75
CA ASN A 125 -6.79 8.32 6.87
C ASN A 125 -6.09 9.45 7.66
N ASP A 126 -6.67 9.88 8.78
CA ASP A 126 -6.19 11.07 9.50
C ASP A 126 -5.12 10.71 10.55
N ILE A 127 -5.22 9.52 11.15
CA ILE A 127 -4.41 9.12 12.31
C ILE A 127 -3.34 8.10 11.90
N ALA A 128 -3.73 7.02 11.25
CA ALA A 128 -2.84 5.87 11.05
C ALA A 128 -2.08 5.90 9.72
N LEU A 129 -2.73 6.33 8.64
CA LEU A 129 -2.25 6.25 7.27
C LEU A 129 -1.30 7.39 6.92
N ASP A 130 -0.24 7.06 6.20
CA ASP A 130 0.69 8.02 5.63
C ASP A 130 1.43 7.41 4.44
N ILE A 131 2.24 8.24 3.76
CA ILE A 131 3.05 7.85 2.62
C ILE A 131 4.51 8.06 2.97
N GLY A 132 5.32 7.01 2.81
CA GLY A 132 6.76 7.08 2.99
C GLY A 132 7.38 8.09 2.03
N VAL A 133 8.36 8.84 2.51
CA VAL A 133 9.06 9.86 1.73
C VAL A 133 10.44 9.33 1.37
N ILE A 134 10.80 9.43 0.09
CA ILE A 134 12.15 9.07 -0.32
C ILE A 134 13.11 10.15 0.13
N GLN A 135 14.17 9.70 0.79
CA GLN A 135 15.35 10.49 1.08
C GLN A 135 16.46 10.04 0.14
N PRO A 136 16.73 10.76 -0.96
CA PRO A 136 17.72 10.34 -1.96
C PRO A 136 19.12 10.19 -1.39
N ALA A 137 19.46 11.02 -0.41
CA ALA A 137 20.71 10.96 0.33
C ALA A 137 20.43 11.16 1.83
N VAL A 138 20.55 10.07 2.59
CA VAL A 138 20.45 10.11 4.04
C VAL A 138 21.61 10.93 4.62
N GLN A 139 21.28 11.90 5.49
CA GLN A 139 22.23 12.93 5.97
C GLN A 139 23.24 12.42 7.02
N ARG A 140 22.95 11.31 7.68
CA ARG A 140 23.84 10.67 8.66
C ARG A 140 23.54 9.19 8.69
N SER A 141 24.53 8.36 9.02
CA SER A 141 24.27 6.93 9.15
C SER A 141 23.20 6.66 10.23
N VAL A 142 22.18 5.88 9.88
CA VAL A 142 21.06 5.51 10.77
C VAL A 142 20.79 4.02 10.68
N ASP A 143 20.17 3.46 11.72
CA ASP A 143 19.77 2.06 11.71
C ASP A 143 18.41 1.90 11.02
N CYS A 144 18.32 0.90 10.15
CA CYS A 144 17.10 0.62 9.39
C CYS A 144 16.00 0.08 10.32
N GLY A 145 14.83 0.70 10.29
CA GLY A 145 13.66 0.26 11.07
C GLY A 145 13.08 -1.11 10.65
N GLY A 146 13.59 -1.73 9.58
CA GLY A 146 13.11 -3.02 9.08
C GLY A 146 14.07 -4.16 9.42
N CYS A 147 15.33 -4.06 8.98
CA CYS A 147 16.34 -5.10 9.20
C CYS A 147 17.26 -4.85 10.41
N GLY A 148 17.22 -3.66 11.02
CA GLY A 148 18.17 -3.23 12.05
C GLY A 148 19.60 -2.94 11.53
N GLY A 149 19.87 -3.20 10.26
CA GLY A 149 21.17 -2.92 9.63
C GLY A 149 21.38 -1.43 9.35
N ARG A 150 22.64 -1.02 9.21
CA ARG A 150 23.00 0.39 9.02
C ARG A 150 22.73 0.87 7.59
N ILE A 151 22.01 1.97 7.45
CA ILE A 151 21.90 2.78 6.23
C ILE A 151 23.04 3.79 6.27
N ARG A 152 23.91 3.77 5.26
CA ARG A 152 25.07 4.67 5.21
C ARG A 152 24.63 6.08 4.80
N GLU A 153 25.37 7.06 5.27
CA GLU A 153 25.26 8.43 4.79
C GLU A 153 25.40 8.48 3.25
N GLY A 154 24.59 9.31 2.60
CA GLY A 154 24.50 9.42 1.15
C GLY A 154 23.75 8.29 0.45
N SER A 155 23.33 7.23 1.16
CA SER A 155 22.49 6.18 0.58
C SER A 155 21.03 6.62 0.48
N VAL A 156 20.28 6.01 -0.45
CA VAL A 156 18.83 6.17 -0.55
C VAL A 156 18.16 5.52 0.66
N GLY A 157 17.24 6.26 1.29
CA GLY A 157 16.39 5.78 2.36
C GLY A 157 14.91 6.09 2.11
N VAL A 158 14.04 5.39 2.83
CA VAL A 158 12.62 5.70 2.91
C VAL A 158 12.33 6.14 4.34
N VAL A 159 11.76 7.33 4.52
CA VAL A 159 11.37 7.87 5.83
C VAL A 159 9.88 7.66 6.02
N ALA A 160 9.46 7.28 7.23
CA ALA A 160 8.06 7.22 7.63
C ALA A 160 7.76 8.39 8.60
N PRO A 161 7.19 9.51 8.12
CA PRO A 161 7.02 10.73 8.94
C PRO A 161 6.21 10.53 10.22
N ARG A 162 5.27 9.57 10.24
CA ARG A 162 4.45 9.27 11.43
C ARG A 162 5.13 8.35 12.46
N LEU A 163 6.33 7.85 12.20
CA LEU A 163 7.04 6.92 13.10
C LEU A 163 8.33 7.50 13.67
N GLY A 164 8.68 7.06 14.89
CA GLY A 164 9.97 7.35 15.53
C GLY A 164 10.30 8.84 15.63
N GLY A 165 9.30 9.69 15.93
CA GLY A 165 9.47 11.14 15.99
C GLY A 165 9.80 11.81 14.65
N GLY A 166 9.43 11.18 13.53
CA GLY A 166 9.60 11.72 12.17
C GLY A 166 10.93 11.41 11.51
N ASN A 167 11.77 10.57 12.12
CA ASN A 167 13.12 10.25 11.62
C ASN A 167 13.37 8.76 11.42
N ALA A 168 12.36 7.91 11.59
CA ALA A 168 12.52 6.49 11.31
C ALA A 168 12.80 6.30 9.81
N THR A 169 13.86 5.54 9.49
CA THR A 169 14.34 5.36 8.11
C THR A 169 14.51 3.88 7.80
N TRP A 170 14.17 3.47 6.58
CA TRP A 170 14.32 2.11 6.07
C TRP A 170 15.17 2.11 4.80
N HIS A 171 15.90 1.01 4.56
CA HIS A 171 16.33 0.73 3.19
C HIS A 171 15.09 0.60 2.29
N PRO A 172 15.14 0.99 1.01
CA PRO A 172 14.03 0.82 0.08
C PRO A 172 13.45 -0.59 0.08
N GLY A 173 14.31 -1.61 0.03
CA GLY A 173 13.90 -3.02 0.08
C GLY A 173 13.39 -3.52 1.44
N CYS A 174 13.59 -2.76 2.53
CA CYS A 174 13.16 -3.12 3.88
C CYS A 174 11.84 -2.45 4.29
N PHE A 175 11.32 -1.51 3.50
CA PHE A 175 10.05 -0.85 3.77
C PHE A 175 8.87 -1.76 3.42
N THR A 176 8.67 -2.76 4.28
CA THR A 176 7.74 -3.88 4.08
C THR A 176 6.71 -3.92 5.21
N CYS A 177 5.50 -4.39 4.91
CA CYS A 177 4.48 -4.62 5.91
C CYS A 177 4.93 -5.72 6.88
N GLN A 178 4.86 -5.45 8.19
CA GLN A 178 5.27 -6.41 9.21
C GLN A 178 4.46 -7.73 9.18
N SER A 179 3.20 -7.69 8.77
CA SER A 179 2.32 -8.89 8.75
C SER A 179 2.54 -9.81 7.55
N CYS A 180 2.76 -9.27 6.34
CA CYS A 180 2.94 -10.10 5.13
C CYS A 180 4.34 -10.08 4.54
N CYS A 181 5.25 -9.29 5.11
CA CYS A 181 6.63 -9.14 4.64
C CYS A 181 6.75 -8.71 3.16
N GLU A 182 5.71 -8.10 2.62
CA GLU A 182 5.68 -7.54 1.26
C GLU A 182 5.99 -6.04 1.29
N LEU A 183 6.68 -5.53 0.26
CA LEU A 183 6.92 -4.10 0.09
C LEU A 183 5.62 -3.32 0.17
N LEU A 184 5.62 -2.20 0.91
CA LEU A 184 4.47 -1.33 1.06
C LEU A 184 4.22 -0.61 -0.25
N VAL A 185 3.09 -0.94 -0.90
CA VAL A 185 2.82 -0.51 -2.27
C VAL A 185 2.74 1.01 -2.34
N ASP A 186 3.47 1.58 -3.30
CA ASP A 186 3.59 3.02 -3.50
C ASP A 186 3.95 3.81 -2.22
N LEU A 187 4.71 3.16 -1.33
CA LEU A 187 5.13 3.67 -0.02
C LEU A 187 3.98 3.93 0.97
N VAL A 188 2.77 3.43 0.71
CA VAL A 188 1.63 3.63 1.61
C VAL A 188 1.68 2.69 2.79
N TYR A 189 1.56 3.25 3.98
CA TYR A 189 1.62 2.50 5.22
C TYR A 189 0.63 3.05 6.25
N CYS A 190 0.23 2.18 7.17
CA CYS A 190 -0.45 2.54 8.39
C CYS A 190 0.46 2.27 9.58
N VAL A 191 0.43 3.15 10.58
CA VAL A 191 1.10 2.94 11.87
C VAL A 191 0.20 2.15 12.82
N TRP A 192 0.77 1.12 13.43
CA TRP A 192 0.15 0.36 14.52
C TRP A 192 1.24 -0.10 15.49
N GLU A 193 1.15 0.26 16.77
CA GLU A 193 2.11 -0.15 17.82
C GLU A 193 3.58 0.01 17.37
N ASP A 194 3.94 1.23 16.94
CA ASP A 194 5.27 1.59 16.44
C ASP A 194 5.78 0.77 15.22
N SER A 195 4.88 0.08 14.53
CA SER A 195 5.19 -0.74 13.37
C SER A 195 4.47 -0.27 12.10
N VAL A 196 5.05 -0.59 10.94
CA VAL A 196 4.45 -0.31 9.63
C VAL A 196 3.63 -1.50 9.13
N LEU A 197 2.35 -1.25 8.85
CA LEU A 197 1.43 -2.21 8.26
C LEU A 197 0.92 -1.69 6.92
N CYS A 198 0.57 -2.60 6.00
CA CYS A 198 -0.24 -2.17 4.86
C CYS A 198 -1.67 -1.88 5.32
N PRO A 199 -2.44 -1.03 4.61
CA PRO A 199 -3.77 -0.64 5.07
C PRO A 199 -4.73 -1.81 5.27
N ARG A 200 -4.63 -2.87 4.45
CA ARG A 200 -5.36 -4.12 4.68
C ARG A 200 -5.09 -4.73 6.06
N HIS A 201 -3.82 -4.93 6.41
CA HIS A 201 -3.47 -5.60 7.67
C HIS A 201 -3.72 -4.70 8.88
N TYR A 202 -3.64 -3.37 8.70
CA TYR A 202 -4.12 -2.43 9.72
C TYR A 202 -5.62 -2.60 9.96
N ALA A 203 -6.43 -2.65 8.90
CA ALA A 203 -7.87 -2.88 9.03
C ALA A 203 -8.20 -4.21 9.74
N GLU A 204 -7.42 -5.26 9.46
CA GLU A 204 -7.54 -6.56 10.11
C GLU A 204 -7.19 -6.54 11.61
N LYS A 205 -6.47 -5.53 12.12
CA LYS A 205 -6.28 -5.31 13.57
C LYS A 205 -7.53 -4.80 14.25
N LEU A 206 -8.40 -4.10 13.52
CA LEU A 206 -9.61 -3.51 14.06
C LEU A 206 -10.83 -4.45 13.91
N LYS A 207 -10.95 -5.11 12.76
CA LYS A 207 -12.05 -6.04 12.47
C LYS A 207 -11.60 -7.20 11.59
N PRO A 208 -12.05 -8.44 11.86
CA PRO A 208 -11.72 -9.58 11.01
C PRO A 208 -12.33 -9.40 9.61
N ARG A 209 -11.62 -9.88 8.59
CA ARG A 209 -12.03 -9.82 7.18
C ARG A 209 -12.66 -11.12 6.73
N CYS A 210 -13.74 -11.05 5.97
CA CYS A 210 -14.31 -12.21 5.29
C CYS A 210 -13.39 -12.66 4.14
N SER A 211 -12.93 -13.92 4.19
CA SER A 211 -12.02 -14.48 3.18
C SER A 211 -12.62 -14.62 1.76
N ALA A 212 -13.94 -14.46 1.62
CA ALA A 212 -14.63 -14.60 0.34
C ALA A 212 -14.78 -13.26 -0.40
N CYS A 213 -15.24 -12.21 0.30
CA CYS A 213 -15.53 -10.90 -0.28
C CYS A 213 -14.49 -9.82 0.04
N ASP A 214 -13.52 -10.11 0.91
CA ASP A 214 -12.55 -9.15 1.45
C ASP A 214 -13.20 -7.95 2.16
N GLU A 215 -14.43 -8.07 2.66
CA GLU A 215 -15.06 -7.04 3.51
C GLU A 215 -14.72 -7.29 4.99
N CYS A 216 -14.45 -6.23 5.74
CA CYS A 216 -14.37 -6.31 7.20
C CYS A 216 -15.76 -6.64 7.74
N SER A 217 -15.91 -7.74 8.47
CA SER A 217 -17.21 -8.13 9.03
C SER A 217 -17.67 -7.08 10.03
N ALA A 218 -18.91 -6.61 9.89
CA ALA A 218 -19.58 -5.84 10.92
C ALA A 218 -19.57 -6.65 12.23
N CYS A 219 -19.35 -5.98 13.35
CA CYS A 219 -19.33 -6.64 14.65
C CYS A 219 -20.75 -6.97 15.07
N ASP A 220 -21.01 -8.24 15.36
CA ASP A 220 -21.85 -8.55 16.51
C ASP A 220 -20.92 -8.53 17.73
N ASP A 221 -21.20 -7.64 18.68
CA ASP A 221 -20.63 -7.72 20.03
C ASP A 221 -20.98 -9.09 20.61
N VAL A 222 -20.00 -9.99 20.72
CA VAL A 222 -20.16 -11.21 21.51
C VAL A 222 -19.76 -10.85 22.94
N SER A 223 -20.76 -10.43 23.73
CA SER A 223 -20.74 -10.48 25.19
C SER A 223 -21.53 -11.70 25.67
#